data_AF-A0A8B9NGH2-F1
#
_entry.id   AF-A0A8B9NGH2-F1
#
_cell.length_a   1.000
_cell.length_b   1.000
_cell.length_c   1.000
_cell.angle_alpha   90.00
_cell.angle_beta   90.00
_cell.angle_gamma   90.00
#
_symmetry.space_group_name_H-M   'P 1'
#
loop_
_entity.id
_entity.type
_entity.pdbx_description
1 polymer ?
#
loop_
_entity_poly.entity_id
_entity_poly.type
_entity_poly.pdbx_seq_one_letter_code
_entity_poly.pdbx_strand_id
1 'polypeptide(L)'
;RGIRGGGNMTEQFVGAPFSCFFNFTTPSGIVLSPNYPEEYGSSLHCVWLIIAKPESRIHLAFNDFDVEPQFDFLAVKDGGTAESPVLGTFSGNQIPSSLTSTSYSLFSYFSLSAFRHNECPDPGVPVNGKRFGDSLQLGSSVSFLCDEGFIRTHGSETITCILKEGNVVWNNAVLRCEAPCGGHLTSPSGTILSPGWPGFYKDSLSCAWVIEAQPGYPIKITFDRYSPWASQKFLLRGCFGWF
;
A
#
# COMPACT_ATOMS: atom_id res chain seq x y z
N ARG A 1 -8.04 -6.25 22.19
CA ARG A 1 -8.55 -5.30 21.17
C ARG A 1 -8.28 -5.82 19.77
N GLY A 2 -9.30 -6.17 19.01
CA GLY A 2 -9.14 -6.75 17.68
C GLY A 2 -10.45 -6.79 16.88
N ILE A 3 -10.35 -6.85 15.55
CA ILE A 3 -11.52 -7.03 14.68
C ILE A 3 -11.33 -8.29 13.83
N ARG A 4 -12.31 -9.19 13.85
CA ARG A 4 -12.42 -10.35 12.94
C ARG A 4 -13.77 -10.26 12.25
N GLY A 5 -13.83 -10.17 10.92
CA GLY A 5 -15.06 -10.41 10.16
C GLY A 5 -15.03 -11.77 9.47
N GLY A 6 -16.14 -12.49 9.31
CA GLY A 6 -16.10 -13.83 8.72
C GLY A 6 -17.40 -14.32 8.08
N GLY A 7 -17.22 -15.07 6.98
CA GLY A 7 -18.18 -15.98 6.34
C GLY A 7 -17.47 -17.29 5.97
N ASN A 8 -18.24 -18.37 5.79
CA ASN A 8 -17.81 -19.78 5.88
C ASN A 8 -16.77 -20.25 4.81
N MET A 9 -15.91 -21.20 5.19
CA MET A 9 -14.58 -21.46 4.60
C MET A 9 -14.50 -22.56 3.52
N THR A 10 -13.73 -22.28 2.46
CA THR A 10 -12.71 -23.17 1.88
C THR A 10 -11.60 -22.30 1.27
N GLU A 11 -10.36 -22.49 1.72
CA GLU A 11 -9.11 -21.77 1.40
C GLU A 11 -8.84 -20.43 2.11
N GLN A 12 -7.62 -20.35 2.66
CA GLN A 12 -7.15 -19.39 3.65
C GLN A 12 -6.15 -18.45 2.99
N PHE A 13 -6.43 -17.14 2.99
CA PHE A 13 -5.42 -16.11 2.74
C PHE A 13 -5.47 -15.08 3.86
N VAL A 14 -4.41 -15.08 4.66
CA VAL A 14 -4.07 -13.99 5.59
C VAL A 14 -3.50 -12.87 4.73
N GLY A 15 -4.27 -11.79 4.51
CA GLY A 15 -3.73 -10.56 3.93
C GLY A 15 -2.49 -10.15 4.74
N ALA A 16 -1.41 -9.78 4.05
CA ALA A 16 -0.10 -9.57 4.67
C ALA A 16 -0.22 -8.71 5.95
N PRO A 17 0.29 -9.19 7.11
CA PRO A 17 0.03 -8.59 8.43
C PRO A 17 0.55 -7.16 8.66
N PHE A 18 1.01 -6.46 7.61
CA PHE A 18 1.78 -5.22 7.70
C PHE A 18 1.30 -4.08 6.78
N SER A 19 0.27 -4.24 5.95
CA SER A 19 -0.18 -3.17 5.05
C SER A 19 -1.61 -2.72 5.32
N CYS A 20 -1.73 -1.47 5.78
CA CYS A 20 -2.99 -0.77 6.04
C CYS A 20 -3.66 -0.25 4.76
N PHE A 21 -3.14 -0.57 3.57
CA PHE A 21 -3.74 -0.18 2.29
C PHE A 21 -3.83 -1.41 1.40
N PHE A 22 -4.99 -2.07 1.39
CA PHE A 22 -5.19 -3.30 0.61
C PHE A 22 -6.55 -3.36 -0.07
N ASN A 23 -6.55 -3.91 -1.29
CA ASN A 23 -7.76 -4.13 -2.08
C ASN A 23 -8.13 -5.61 -2.06
N PHE A 24 -9.27 -5.95 -1.49
CA PHE A 24 -9.85 -7.29 -1.53
C PHE A 24 -10.72 -7.43 -2.77
N THR A 25 -10.42 -8.40 -3.63
CA THR A 25 -11.17 -8.65 -4.88
C THR A 25 -11.75 -10.07 -4.95
N THR A 26 -11.58 -10.85 -3.88
CA THR A 26 -12.07 -12.23 -3.78
C THR A 26 -13.56 -12.25 -3.45
N PRO A 27 -14.30 -13.32 -3.85
CA PRO A 27 -15.74 -13.44 -3.56
C PRO A 27 -16.09 -13.45 -2.06
N SER A 28 -15.12 -13.84 -1.23
CA SER A 28 -15.19 -13.85 0.23
C SER A 28 -13.78 -13.66 0.81
N GLY A 29 -13.69 -13.22 2.07
CA GLY A 29 -12.41 -13.01 2.74
C GLY A 29 -12.59 -12.58 4.20
N ILE A 30 -11.48 -12.47 4.91
CA ILE A 30 -11.43 -12.00 6.30
C ILE A 30 -10.55 -10.75 6.34
N VAL A 31 -11.06 -9.69 6.95
CA VAL A 31 -10.29 -8.49 7.28
C VAL A 31 -9.95 -8.58 8.76
N LEU A 32 -8.67 -8.37 9.07
CA LEU A 32 -8.14 -8.33 10.42
C LEU A 32 -7.57 -6.95 10.71
N SER A 33 -7.70 -6.48 11.94
CA SER A 33 -6.93 -5.34 12.41
C SER A 33 -5.43 -5.66 12.34
N PRO A 34 -4.55 -4.67 12.14
CA PRO A 34 -3.11 -4.88 12.23
C PRO A 34 -2.72 -5.51 13.57
N ASN A 35 -1.75 -6.42 13.56
CA ASN A 35 -1.27 -7.19 14.72
C ASN A 35 -2.27 -8.17 15.36
N TYR A 36 -3.50 -8.30 14.85
CA TYR A 36 -4.47 -9.25 15.40
C TYR A 36 -3.89 -10.67 15.54
N PRO A 37 -4.06 -11.37 16.69
CA PRO A 37 -4.98 -11.06 17.80
C PRO A 37 -4.43 -10.10 18.86
N GLU A 38 -3.19 -9.64 18.73
CA GLU A 38 -2.60 -8.65 19.63
C GLU A 38 -3.25 -7.28 19.40
N GLU A 39 -3.04 -6.36 20.35
CA GLU A 39 -3.56 -5.00 20.23
C GLU A 39 -3.04 -4.32 18.97
N TYR A 40 -3.94 -3.66 18.27
CA TYR A 40 -3.57 -2.81 17.15
C TYR A 40 -2.67 -1.67 17.65
N GLY A 41 -1.65 -1.32 16.87
CA GLY A 41 -0.73 -0.22 17.21
C GLY A 41 -1.45 1.14 17.28
N SER A 42 -0.82 2.13 17.93
CA SER A 42 -1.35 3.51 17.94
C SER A 42 -1.12 4.20 16.59
N SER A 43 -1.94 5.20 16.25
CA SER A 43 -1.79 6.07 15.06
C SER A 43 -1.90 5.37 13.70
N LEU A 44 -2.72 4.32 13.59
CA LEU A 44 -2.95 3.62 12.32
C LEU A 44 -4.10 4.26 11.52
N HIS A 45 -3.83 4.50 10.24
CA HIS A 45 -4.86 4.84 9.26
C HIS A 45 -4.92 3.72 8.23
N CYS A 46 -5.93 2.85 8.37
CA CYS A 46 -6.08 1.69 7.51
C CYS A 46 -7.29 1.87 6.61
N VAL A 47 -7.08 1.63 5.32
CA VAL A 47 -8.07 1.73 4.27
C VAL A 47 -8.10 0.41 3.54
N TRP A 48 -9.27 -0.22 3.56
CA TRP A 48 -9.52 -1.45 2.84
C TRP A 48 -10.61 -1.19 1.81
N LEU A 49 -10.31 -1.51 0.55
CA LEU A 49 -11.27 -1.46 -0.54
C LEU A 49 -11.71 -2.89 -0.85
N ILE A 50 -12.99 -3.20 -0.70
CA ILE A 50 -13.55 -4.52 -1.01
C ILE A 50 -14.36 -4.41 -2.29
N ILE A 51 -13.99 -5.19 -3.30
CA ILE A 51 -14.59 -5.17 -4.64
C ILE A 51 -15.10 -6.57 -4.95
N ALA A 52 -16.42 -6.71 -5.09
CA ALA A 52 -17.07 -7.91 -5.58
C ALA A 52 -17.20 -7.88 -7.10
N LYS A 53 -17.67 -8.99 -7.68
CA LYS A 53 -18.05 -9.02 -9.10
C LYS A 53 -19.17 -8.01 -9.36
N PRO A 54 -19.23 -7.39 -10.56
CA PRO A 54 -20.37 -6.56 -10.96
C PRO A 54 -21.70 -7.26 -10.66
N GLU A 55 -22.67 -6.49 -10.17
CA GLU A 55 -24.01 -6.97 -9.76
C GLU A 55 -24.07 -7.85 -8.51
N SER A 56 -22.94 -8.16 -7.88
CA SER A 56 -22.91 -8.80 -6.55
C SER A 56 -22.99 -7.76 -5.44
N ARG A 57 -23.52 -8.16 -4.28
CA ARG A 57 -23.49 -7.35 -3.05
C ARG A 57 -22.49 -7.92 -2.06
N ILE A 58 -21.94 -7.06 -1.23
CA ILE A 58 -20.99 -7.42 -0.19
C ILE A 58 -21.73 -7.47 1.14
N HIS A 59 -21.66 -8.63 1.79
CA HIS A 59 -22.15 -8.84 3.15
C HIS A 59 -20.97 -8.80 4.11
N LEU A 60 -20.96 -7.84 5.02
CA LEU A 60 -19.93 -7.66 6.04
C LEU A 60 -20.50 -8.09 7.40
N ALA A 61 -19.82 -8.99 8.10
CA ALA A 61 -20.18 -9.44 9.44
C ALA A 61 -19.00 -9.26 10.40
N PHE A 62 -19.29 -8.97 11.66
CA PHE A 62 -18.32 -8.81 12.73
C PHE A 62 -18.40 -10.00 13.69
N ASN A 63 -17.27 -10.63 13.96
CA ASN A 63 -17.12 -11.75 14.90
C ASN A 63 -16.39 -11.35 16.17
N ASP A 64 -15.51 -10.36 16.06
CA ASP A 64 -14.72 -9.79 17.14
C ASP A 64 -14.64 -8.29 16.88
N PHE A 65 -14.85 -7.48 17.91
CA PHE A 65 -14.86 -6.02 17.80
C PHE A 65 -14.53 -5.38 19.13
N ASP A 66 -13.35 -4.78 19.21
CA ASP A 66 -12.88 -4.07 20.39
C ASP A 66 -11.98 -2.92 19.95
N VAL A 67 -12.61 -1.75 19.76
CA VAL A 67 -12.06 -0.49 19.26
C VAL A 67 -12.20 0.57 20.34
N GLU A 68 -11.20 1.41 20.55
CA GLU A 68 -11.22 2.40 21.62
C GLU A 68 -12.37 3.41 21.46
N PRO A 69 -13.32 3.51 22.43
CA PRO A 69 -14.38 4.52 22.36
C PRO A 69 -13.80 5.93 22.34
N GLN A 70 -14.48 6.87 21.68
CA GLN A 70 -14.14 8.30 21.62
C GLN A 70 -12.85 8.66 20.86
N PHE A 71 -11.91 7.73 20.70
CA PHE A 71 -10.60 7.97 20.08
C PHE A 71 -10.41 7.20 18.78
N ASP A 72 -10.96 6.01 18.67
CA ASP A 72 -10.81 5.16 17.49
C ASP A 72 -12.16 4.85 16.87
N PHE A 73 -12.20 4.72 15.54
CA PHE A 73 -13.42 4.28 14.87
C PHE A 73 -13.17 3.54 13.57
N LEU A 74 -14.09 2.61 13.29
CA LEU A 74 -14.26 1.98 12.00
C LEU A 74 -15.44 2.60 11.27
N ALA A 75 -15.19 3.27 10.15
CA ALA A 75 -16.23 3.72 9.22
C ALA A 75 -16.32 2.77 8.02
N VAL A 76 -17.54 2.32 7.70
CA VAL A 76 -17.84 1.51 6.51
C VAL A 76 -18.68 2.36 5.57
N LYS A 77 -18.27 2.46 4.29
CA LYS A 77 -18.92 3.30 3.27
C LYS A 77 -19.34 2.46 2.06
N ASP A 78 -20.53 2.76 1.53
CA ASP A 78 -21.15 2.07 0.39
C ASP A 78 -20.67 2.66 -0.94
N GLY A 79 -19.54 2.16 -1.43
CA GLY A 79 -18.93 2.60 -2.68
C GLY A 79 -17.43 2.39 -2.68
N GLY A 80 -16.75 2.87 -3.72
CA GLY A 80 -15.32 2.62 -3.92
C GLY A 80 -14.39 3.73 -3.44
N THR A 81 -14.92 4.81 -2.85
CA THR A 81 -14.14 6.03 -2.57
C THR A 81 -14.40 6.60 -1.17
N ALA A 82 -13.56 7.52 -0.73
CA ALA A 82 -13.68 8.17 0.57
C ALA A 82 -14.94 9.05 0.70
N GLU A 83 -15.51 9.50 -0.42
CA GLU A 83 -16.70 10.34 -0.51
C GLU A 83 -18.00 9.52 -0.55
N SER A 84 -17.89 8.19 -0.60
CA SER A 84 -19.05 7.29 -0.66
C SER A 84 -19.91 7.39 0.61
N PRO A 85 -21.24 7.18 0.52
CA PRO A 85 -22.15 7.25 1.67
C PRO A 85 -21.73 6.32 2.82
N VAL A 86 -21.80 6.79 4.06
CA VAL A 86 -21.46 5.99 5.25
C VAL A 86 -22.60 5.01 5.56
N LEU A 87 -22.30 3.71 5.60
CA LEU A 87 -23.19 2.65 6.08
C LEU A 87 -23.20 2.57 7.61
N GLY A 88 -22.04 2.83 8.24
CA GLY A 88 -21.94 2.87 9.69
C GLY A 88 -20.56 3.31 10.17
N THR A 89 -20.54 3.86 11.38
CA THR A 89 -19.33 4.19 12.13
C THR A 89 -19.39 3.50 13.48
N PHE A 90 -18.36 2.75 13.84
CA PHE A 90 -18.35 1.85 14.99
C PHE A 90 -17.13 2.11 15.88
N SER A 91 -17.34 2.08 17.19
CA SER A 91 -16.31 2.13 18.23
C SER A 91 -16.81 1.42 19.49
N GLY A 92 -15.90 1.17 20.44
CA GLY A 92 -16.17 0.37 21.63
C GLY A 92 -16.01 -1.13 21.42
N ASN A 93 -16.55 -1.91 22.35
CA ASN A 93 -16.38 -3.37 22.42
C ASN A 93 -17.66 -4.15 22.12
N GLN A 94 -18.70 -3.47 21.62
CA GLN A 94 -19.95 -4.11 21.23
C GLN A 94 -19.86 -4.54 19.78
N ILE A 95 -20.08 -5.83 19.51
CA ILE A 95 -20.07 -6.40 18.16
C ILE A 95 -21.19 -5.74 17.31
N PRO A 96 -20.85 -5.01 16.23
CA PRO A 96 -21.86 -4.38 15.39
C PRO A 96 -22.70 -5.39 14.62
N SER A 97 -23.89 -4.97 14.19
CA SER A 97 -24.73 -5.76 13.29
C SER A 97 -24.09 -5.91 11.91
N SER A 98 -24.41 -7.00 11.22
CA SER A 98 -23.95 -7.23 9.86
C SER A 98 -24.46 -6.14 8.91
N LEU A 99 -23.60 -5.67 8.02
CA LEU A 99 -23.93 -4.70 6.98
C LEU A 99 -24.04 -5.39 5.62
N THR A 100 -24.88 -4.84 4.75
CA THR A 100 -24.98 -5.27 3.36
C THR A 100 -24.87 -4.05 2.46
N SER A 101 -23.97 -4.10 1.49
CA SER A 101 -23.80 -3.02 0.52
C SER A 101 -24.97 -2.95 -0.46
N THR A 102 -25.19 -1.76 -1.02
CA THR A 102 -26.05 -1.58 -2.19
C THR A 102 -25.26 -1.65 -3.50
N SER A 103 -23.94 -1.45 -3.43
CA SER A 103 -22.99 -1.54 -4.56
C SER A 103 -22.18 -2.86 -4.55
N TYR A 104 -21.47 -3.13 -5.66
CA TYR A 104 -20.46 -4.19 -5.74
C TYR A 104 -19.10 -3.75 -5.16
N SER A 105 -18.98 -2.53 -4.67
CA SER A 105 -17.78 -1.99 -4.01
C SER A 105 -18.11 -1.42 -2.63
N LEU A 106 -17.26 -1.71 -1.65
CA LEU A 106 -17.29 -1.17 -0.30
C LEU A 106 -15.94 -0.54 0.05
N PHE A 107 -16.00 0.63 0.67
CA PHE A 107 -14.83 1.36 1.15
C PHE A 107 -14.86 1.35 2.67
N SER A 108 -13.96 0.59 3.28
CA SER A 108 -13.80 0.54 4.73
C SER A 108 -12.62 1.41 5.13
N TYR A 109 -12.89 2.36 6.03
CA TYR A 109 -11.94 3.33 6.55
C TYR A 109 -11.83 3.16 8.06
N PHE A 110 -10.68 2.72 8.52
CA PHE A 110 -10.35 2.61 9.93
C PHE A 110 -9.37 3.71 10.28
N SER A 111 -9.79 4.60 11.17
CA SER A 111 -8.96 5.68 11.66
C SER A 111 -8.77 5.48 13.14
N LEU A 112 -7.55 5.18 13.53
CA LEU A 112 -7.12 5.28 14.92
C LEU A 112 -6.63 6.70 15.13
N SER A 113 -7.30 7.48 15.98
CA SER A 113 -6.74 8.76 16.40
C SER A 113 -6.04 8.56 17.74
N ALA A 114 -4.79 8.10 17.68
CA ALA A 114 -3.90 8.28 18.81
C ALA A 114 -3.51 9.76 18.85
N PHE A 115 -4.32 10.58 19.50
CA PHE A 115 -3.88 11.89 19.97
C PHE A 115 -2.88 11.69 21.12
N ARG A 116 -1.68 11.17 20.83
CA ARG A 116 -0.50 11.71 21.52
C ARG A 116 -0.29 13.06 20.85
N HIS A 117 -0.58 14.15 21.57
CA HIS A 117 -0.61 15.55 21.08
C HIS A 117 0.61 16.02 20.26
N ASN A 118 1.67 15.21 20.16
CA ASN A 118 2.95 15.51 19.52
C ASN A 118 3.43 14.39 18.56
N GLU A 119 2.58 13.52 18.04
CA GLU A 119 2.99 12.47 17.09
C GLU A 119 2.25 12.55 15.76
N CYS A 120 2.97 12.30 14.66
CA CYS A 120 2.38 12.18 13.34
C CYS A 120 1.78 10.78 13.12
N PRO A 121 0.78 10.65 12.23
CA PRO A 121 0.31 9.36 11.73
C PRO A 121 1.45 8.49 11.21
N ASP A 122 1.38 7.16 11.31
CA ASP A 122 2.39 6.32 10.66
C ASP A 122 2.32 6.49 9.13
N PRO A 123 3.39 6.96 8.45
CA PRO A 123 3.40 7.11 7.01
C PRO A 123 3.43 5.77 6.26
N GLY A 124 3.70 4.66 6.94
CA GLY A 124 3.85 3.35 6.33
C GLY A 124 5.14 3.21 5.53
N VAL A 125 5.19 2.17 4.71
CA VAL A 125 6.33 1.85 3.82
C VAL A 125 5.87 1.95 2.37
N PRO A 126 6.60 2.66 1.48
CA PRO A 126 6.29 2.71 0.06
C PRO A 126 6.20 1.31 -0.56
N VAL A 127 5.24 1.10 -1.45
CA VAL A 127 5.22 -0.10 -2.30
C VAL A 127 6.45 -0.08 -3.21
N ASN A 128 7.18 -1.20 -3.29
CA ASN A 128 8.47 -1.31 -4.00
C ASN A 128 9.53 -0.32 -3.49
N GLY A 129 9.55 -0.12 -2.17
CA GLY A 129 10.55 0.69 -1.50
C GLY A 129 10.71 0.31 -0.04
N LYS A 130 11.59 1.05 0.63
CA LYS A 130 11.99 0.86 2.02
C LYS A 130 11.88 2.18 2.75
N ARG A 131 11.59 2.10 4.05
CA ARG A 131 11.60 3.22 4.99
C ARG A 131 12.78 3.05 5.94
N PHE A 132 13.41 4.16 6.29
CA PHE A 132 14.45 4.28 7.30
C PHE A 132 14.02 5.27 8.38
N GLY A 133 14.13 4.85 9.63
CA GLY A 133 13.63 5.59 10.79
C GLY A 133 12.20 5.22 11.15
N ASP A 134 11.95 5.10 12.45
CA ASP A 134 10.72 4.59 13.07
C ASP A 134 10.03 5.64 13.97
N SER A 135 10.75 6.66 14.42
CA SER A 135 10.19 7.74 15.25
C SER A 135 9.10 8.53 14.52
N LEU A 136 7.98 8.73 15.22
CA LEU A 136 6.80 9.49 14.75
C LEU A 136 6.62 10.81 15.52
N GLN A 137 7.54 11.16 16.43
CA GLN A 137 7.43 12.34 17.28
C GLN A 137 7.59 13.63 16.48
N LEU A 138 6.95 14.70 16.93
CA LEU A 138 7.10 16.05 16.39
C LEU A 138 8.58 16.43 16.29
N GLY A 139 9.03 16.85 15.10
CA GLY A 139 10.42 17.17 14.78
C GLY A 139 11.25 16.00 14.27
N SER A 140 10.78 14.75 14.40
CA SER A 140 11.45 13.59 13.80
C SER A 140 11.33 13.59 12.27
N SER A 141 12.26 12.91 11.60
CA SER A 141 12.23 12.71 10.15
C SER A 141 12.41 11.25 9.81
N VAL A 142 11.72 10.80 8.78
CA VAL A 142 11.88 9.45 8.20
C VAL A 142 12.26 9.58 6.73
N SER A 143 13.10 8.67 6.27
CA SER A 143 13.59 8.64 4.89
C SER A 143 13.10 7.41 4.15
N PHE A 144 12.97 7.54 2.83
CA PHE A 144 12.49 6.49 1.94
C PHE A 144 13.45 6.27 0.78
N LEU A 145 13.50 5.03 0.32
CA LEU A 145 14.28 4.63 -0.85
C LEU A 145 13.49 3.65 -1.70
N CYS A 146 13.44 3.85 -3.01
CA CYS A 146 12.86 2.87 -3.91
C CYS A 146 13.75 1.63 -4.03
N ASP A 147 13.13 0.46 -4.17
CA ASP A 147 13.84 -0.77 -4.48
C ASP A 147 14.53 -0.67 -5.85
N GLU A 148 15.54 -1.52 -6.08
CA GLU A 148 16.30 -1.51 -7.32
C GLU A 148 15.41 -1.61 -8.57
N GLY A 149 15.65 -0.71 -9.53
CA GLY A 149 14.89 -0.64 -10.78
C GLY A 149 13.60 0.19 -10.72
N PHE A 150 13.20 0.68 -9.53
CA PHE A 150 12.11 1.64 -9.36
C PHE A 150 12.65 3.05 -9.16
N ILE A 151 11.91 4.05 -9.64
CA ILE A 151 12.25 5.47 -9.47
C ILE A 151 11.16 6.22 -8.70
N ARG A 152 11.56 7.31 -8.05
CA ARG A 152 10.65 8.26 -7.40
C ARG A 152 9.84 9.03 -8.45
N THR A 153 8.52 8.83 -8.49
CA THR A 153 7.62 9.62 -9.35
C THR A 153 6.83 10.67 -8.59
N HIS A 154 6.60 10.47 -7.30
CA HIS A 154 5.90 11.41 -6.44
C HIS A 154 6.40 11.34 -4.98
N GLY A 155 6.06 12.36 -4.18
CA GLY A 155 6.45 12.45 -2.78
C GLY A 155 7.89 12.89 -2.58
N SER A 156 8.35 12.79 -1.33
CA SER A 156 9.70 13.20 -0.90
C SER A 156 10.52 11.99 -0.41
N GLU A 157 11.83 12.05 -0.61
CA GLU A 157 12.78 11.06 -0.07
C GLU A 157 12.92 11.16 1.45
N THR A 158 12.64 12.33 2.02
CA THR A 158 12.59 12.54 3.47
C THR A 158 11.37 13.37 3.82
N ILE A 159 10.62 12.94 4.83
CA ILE A 159 9.50 13.67 5.39
C ILE A 159 9.76 13.94 6.87
N THR A 160 9.26 15.08 7.37
CA THR A 160 9.47 15.55 8.74
C THR A 160 8.13 15.80 9.41
N CYS A 161 7.99 15.35 10.65
CA CYS A 161 6.79 15.55 11.43
C CYS A 161 6.75 16.98 11.97
N ILE A 162 5.77 17.78 11.56
CA ILE A 162 5.70 19.22 11.86
C ILE A 162 4.35 19.61 12.45
N LEU A 163 4.31 20.76 13.12
CA LEU A 163 3.06 21.38 13.55
C LEU A 163 2.62 22.37 12.47
N LYS A 164 1.53 22.08 11.78
CA LYS A 164 0.93 22.94 10.75
C LYS A 164 -0.48 23.32 11.16
N GLU A 165 -0.73 24.62 11.36
CA GLU A 165 -2.05 25.16 11.72
C GLU A 165 -2.66 24.50 12.98
N GLY A 166 -1.82 24.18 13.97
CA GLY A 166 -2.24 23.52 15.21
C GLY A 166 -2.38 21.99 15.12
N ASN A 167 -2.14 21.38 13.95
CA ASN A 167 -2.18 19.94 13.75
C ASN A 167 -0.79 19.35 13.53
N VAL A 168 -0.53 18.16 14.09
CA VAL A 168 0.74 17.44 13.92
C VAL A 168 0.65 16.55 12.67
N VAL A 169 1.37 16.92 11.62
CA VAL A 169 1.29 16.30 10.29
C VAL A 169 2.66 16.18 9.62
N TRP A 170 2.79 15.26 8.67
CA TRP A 170 3.97 15.20 7.82
C TRP A 170 4.02 16.39 6.87
N ASN A 171 5.19 16.99 6.71
CA ASN A 171 5.38 18.14 5.82
C ASN A 171 5.22 17.81 4.33
N ASN A 172 5.36 16.53 3.95
CA ASN A 172 5.32 16.03 2.59
C ASN A 172 4.68 14.64 2.53
N ALA A 173 4.28 14.22 1.34
CA ALA A 173 3.73 12.88 1.10
C ALA A 173 4.82 11.81 0.99
N VAL A 174 4.44 10.58 1.33
CA VAL A 174 5.26 9.36 1.19
C VAL A 174 5.64 9.14 -0.28
N LEU A 175 6.82 8.59 -0.47
CA LEU A 175 7.40 8.25 -1.77
C LEU A 175 6.50 7.30 -2.58
N ARG A 176 6.34 7.57 -3.87
CA ARG A 176 5.74 6.63 -4.84
C ARG A 176 6.83 6.09 -5.77
N CYS A 177 7.05 4.79 -5.70
CA CYS A 177 8.07 4.08 -6.48
C CYS A 177 7.43 3.34 -7.66
N GLU A 178 7.78 3.76 -8.88
CA GLU A 178 7.26 3.16 -10.10
C GLU A 178 8.39 2.77 -11.05
N ALA A 179 8.17 1.69 -11.80
CA ALA A 179 9.10 1.27 -12.83
C ALA A 179 9.09 2.32 -13.97
N PRO A 180 10.25 2.87 -14.35
CA PRO A 180 10.33 3.90 -15.38
C PRO A 180 9.96 3.36 -16.77
N CYS A 181 9.48 4.23 -17.66
CA CYS A 181 9.29 3.93 -19.09
C CYS A 181 10.40 4.61 -19.90
N GLY A 182 11.59 4.03 -19.86
CA GLY A 182 12.78 4.55 -20.54
C GLY A 182 13.75 5.31 -19.64
N GLY A 183 14.91 5.66 -20.20
CA GLY A 183 15.98 6.38 -19.49
C GLY A 183 17.37 6.13 -20.07
N HIS A 184 18.37 6.79 -19.50
CA HIS A 184 19.78 6.62 -19.86
C HIS A 184 20.54 6.00 -18.67
N LEU A 185 21.07 4.79 -18.87
CA LEU A 185 21.77 4.00 -17.86
C LEU A 185 23.26 4.01 -18.13
N THR A 186 24.01 4.62 -17.23
CA THR A 186 25.48 4.73 -17.26
C THR A 186 26.16 4.03 -16.09
N SER A 187 25.38 3.53 -15.13
CA SER A 187 25.90 2.82 -13.95
C SER A 187 26.59 1.51 -14.34
N PRO A 188 27.62 1.05 -13.60
CA PRO A 188 28.30 -0.23 -13.83
C PRO A 188 27.44 -1.47 -13.62
N SER A 189 26.27 -1.36 -13.01
CA SER A 189 25.26 -2.41 -12.95
C SER A 189 23.90 -1.78 -12.68
N GLY A 190 22.82 -2.52 -12.97
CA GLY A 190 21.47 -2.05 -12.70
C GLY A 190 20.39 -3.04 -13.08
N THR A 191 19.15 -2.71 -12.68
CA THR A 191 17.95 -3.48 -12.99
C THR A 191 17.00 -2.61 -13.80
N ILE A 192 16.44 -3.15 -14.88
CA ILE A 192 15.41 -2.51 -15.69
C ILE A 192 14.11 -3.30 -15.52
N LEU A 193 13.05 -2.58 -15.18
CA LEU A 193 11.71 -3.12 -14.98
C LEU A 193 10.77 -2.57 -16.05
N SER A 194 9.89 -3.42 -16.59
CA SER A 194 8.78 -2.94 -17.42
C SER A 194 7.83 -2.05 -16.60
N PRO A 195 7.26 -0.96 -17.16
CA PRO A 195 6.30 -0.13 -16.45
C PRO A 195 5.13 -0.93 -15.86
N GLY A 196 4.76 -0.60 -14.62
CA GLY A 196 3.71 -1.30 -13.88
C GLY A 196 4.16 -2.60 -13.19
N TRP A 197 5.45 -2.99 -13.27
CA TRP A 197 5.99 -4.14 -12.54
C TRP A 197 5.67 -4.09 -11.03
N PRO A 198 5.27 -5.21 -10.39
CA PRO A 198 5.10 -6.56 -10.94
C PRO A 198 3.73 -6.82 -11.57
N GLY A 199 2.89 -5.80 -11.76
CA GLY A 199 1.59 -5.80 -12.45
C GLY A 199 1.72 -5.66 -13.97
N PHE A 200 0.58 -5.66 -14.69
CA PHE A 200 0.57 -5.55 -16.17
C PHE A 200 0.92 -4.13 -16.61
N TYR A 201 1.53 -4.00 -17.79
CA TYR A 201 1.71 -2.70 -18.42
C TYR A 201 0.33 -2.18 -18.88
N LYS A 202 0.12 -0.86 -18.88
CA LYS A 202 -1.04 -0.26 -19.54
C LYS A 202 -0.80 -0.25 -21.06
N ASP A 203 -1.81 -0.59 -21.86
CA ASP A 203 -1.68 -0.71 -23.31
C ASP A 203 -1.13 0.58 -23.95
N SER A 204 -0.34 0.42 -25.02
CA SER A 204 0.21 1.50 -25.87
C SER A 204 1.40 2.32 -25.31
N LEU A 205 2.24 1.76 -24.44
CA LEU A 205 3.49 2.42 -24.02
C LEU A 205 4.67 2.04 -24.93
N SER A 206 5.34 3.03 -25.51
CA SER A 206 6.58 2.87 -26.28
C SER A 206 7.78 3.34 -25.45
N CYS A 207 8.37 2.45 -24.65
CA CYS A 207 9.50 2.76 -23.79
C CYS A 207 10.84 2.45 -24.47
N ALA A 208 11.85 3.32 -24.28
CA ALA A 208 13.20 3.11 -24.80
C ALA A 208 14.25 3.40 -23.73
N TRP A 209 15.20 2.48 -23.56
CA TRP A 209 16.34 2.65 -22.65
C TRP A 209 17.63 2.72 -23.47
N VAL A 210 18.47 3.70 -23.16
CA VAL A 210 19.83 3.81 -23.68
C VAL A 210 20.77 3.28 -22.61
N ILE A 211 21.58 2.29 -22.95
CA ILE A 211 22.57 1.70 -22.05
C ILE A 211 23.95 2.07 -22.59
N GLU A 212 24.70 2.85 -21.81
CA GLU A 212 26.03 3.33 -22.17
C GLU A 212 27.06 2.79 -21.17
N ALA A 213 28.06 2.07 -21.69
CA ALA A 213 29.18 1.55 -20.92
C ALA A 213 30.46 2.34 -21.25
N GLN A 214 31.40 2.36 -20.31
CA GLN A 214 32.71 2.94 -20.57
C GLN A 214 33.42 2.22 -21.74
N PRO A 215 34.26 2.91 -22.53
CA PRO A 215 34.99 2.30 -23.63
C PRO A 215 35.80 1.08 -23.18
N GLY A 216 35.65 -0.04 -23.91
CA GLY A 216 36.33 -1.30 -23.61
C GLY A 216 35.56 -2.27 -22.71
N TYR A 217 34.40 -1.88 -22.16
CA TYR A 217 33.57 -2.76 -21.33
C TYR A 217 32.34 -3.24 -22.10
N PRO A 218 32.18 -4.56 -22.32
CA PRO A 218 31.02 -5.10 -23.00
C PRO A 218 29.77 -5.01 -22.12
N ILE A 219 28.62 -4.72 -22.75
CA ILE A 219 27.32 -4.75 -22.09
C ILE A 219 26.79 -6.19 -22.05
N LYS A 220 26.52 -6.71 -20.85
CA LYS A 220 25.84 -7.99 -20.64
C LYS A 220 24.45 -7.77 -20.07
N ILE A 221 23.44 -8.30 -20.76
CA ILE A 221 22.03 -8.23 -20.35
C ILE A 221 21.55 -9.64 -20.01
N THR A 222 20.93 -9.82 -18.85
CA THR A 222 20.29 -11.06 -18.43
C THR A 222 18.81 -10.84 -18.17
N PHE A 223 17.98 -11.78 -18.61
CA PHE A 223 16.55 -11.80 -18.32
C PHE A 223 16.32 -12.71 -17.12
N ASP A 224 15.95 -12.13 -15.99
CA ASP A 224 15.65 -12.91 -14.78
C ASP A 224 14.22 -13.44 -14.81
N ARG A 225 13.28 -12.62 -15.29
CA ARG A 225 11.90 -13.01 -15.55
C ARG A 225 11.43 -12.40 -16.84
N TYR A 226 10.88 -13.25 -17.69
CA TYR A 226 10.28 -12.91 -18.97
C TYR A 226 8.99 -13.69 -19.12
N SER A 227 8.00 -13.07 -19.73
CA SER A 227 6.70 -13.67 -19.91
C SER A 227 6.25 -13.46 -21.36
N PRO A 228 6.01 -14.54 -22.14
CA PRO A 228 6.06 -14.55 -23.61
C PRO A 228 4.81 -14.02 -24.31
N TRP A 229 3.75 -13.68 -23.57
CA TRP A 229 2.55 -13.14 -24.17
C TRP A 229 2.75 -11.65 -24.44
N ALA A 230 2.27 -11.15 -25.59
CA ALA A 230 2.49 -9.77 -26.04
C ALA A 230 2.18 -8.73 -24.94
N SER A 231 1.25 -9.06 -24.04
CA SER A 231 0.75 -8.36 -22.84
C SER A 231 1.62 -8.40 -21.57
N GLN A 232 2.88 -8.84 -21.63
CA GLN A 232 3.61 -9.22 -20.41
C GLN A 232 5.03 -8.67 -20.22
N LYS A 233 5.46 -8.86 -18.96
CA LYS A 233 6.45 -8.12 -18.17
C LYS A 233 7.85 -8.68 -18.38
N PHE A 234 8.86 -7.85 -18.21
CA PHE A 234 10.25 -8.30 -18.12
C PHE A 234 10.98 -7.66 -16.94
N LEU A 235 11.87 -8.43 -16.34
CA LEU A 235 12.90 -7.97 -15.42
C LEU A 235 14.25 -8.29 -16.05
N LEU A 236 14.99 -7.23 -16.36
CA LEU A 236 16.34 -7.31 -16.88
C LEU A 236 17.32 -6.93 -15.77
N ARG A 237 18.34 -7.76 -15.58
CA ARG A 237 19.54 -7.36 -14.83
C ARG A 237 20.68 -7.15 -15.80
N GLY A 238 21.42 -6.08 -15.60
CA GLY A 238 22.63 -5.77 -16.34
C GLY A 238 23.79 -5.64 -15.37
N CYS A 239 24.90 -6.31 -15.68
CA CYS A 239 26.21 -5.98 -15.11
C CYS A 239 27.10 -5.48 -16.25
N PHE A 240 27.76 -4.37 -16.00
CA PHE A 240 28.64 -3.65 -16.91
C PHE A 240 30.05 -3.61 -16.25
N GLY A 241 30.84 -4.70 -16.42
CA GLY A 241 32.21 -4.94 -15.89
C GLY A 241 32.25 -5.67 -14.53
N TRP A 242 33.19 -6.56 -14.15
CA TRP A 242 34.51 -7.04 -14.62
C TRP A 242 34.48 -8.59 -14.68
N PHE A 243 35.17 -9.21 -15.65
CA PHE A 243 35.57 -10.62 -15.56
C PHE A 243 37.01 -10.72 -15.10
#